data_AF-A0A4Q9KN47-F1
#
_entry.id   AF-A0A4Q9KN47-F1
#
_cell.length_a   1.000
_cell.length_b   1.000
_cell.length_c   1.000
_cell.angle_alpha   90.00
_cell.angle_beta   90.00
_cell.angle_gamma   90.00
#
_symmetry.space_group_name_H-M   'P 1'
#
loop_
_entity.id
_entity.type
_entity.pdbx_description
1 polymer ?
#
loop_
_entity_poly.entity_id
_entity_poly.type
_entity_poly.pdbx_seq_one_letter_code
_entity_poly.pdbx_strand_id
1 'polypeptide(L)'
;MWAWNTSACAGWPTGSRADLGPFNTRPARPLLVIGNTHDPATPLSGARALASLSPGARLLTVDAFGHVGLGRSGGVQRIAARFLIDGVLPAEGASCSADKQPFG
;
A
#
# COMPACT_ATOMS: atom_id res chain seq x y z
N MET A 1 18.55 14.11 -18.44
CA MET A 1 17.61 15.12 -17.88
C MET A 1 16.51 15.57 -18.86
N TRP A 2 16.25 14.83 -19.95
CA TRP A 2 15.30 15.24 -21.00
C TRP A 2 13.83 15.05 -20.61
N ALA A 3 13.49 13.98 -19.89
CA ALA A 3 12.10 13.66 -19.53
C ALA A 3 11.44 14.65 -18.54
N TRP A 4 12.23 15.39 -17.76
CA TRP A 4 11.69 16.36 -16.81
C TRP A 4 11.09 17.58 -17.52
N ASN A 5 11.86 18.17 -18.44
CA ASN A 5 11.45 19.38 -19.18
C ASN A 5 10.27 19.13 -20.13
N THR A 6 10.06 17.89 -20.55
CA THR A 6 8.91 17.49 -21.38
C THR A 6 7.74 16.95 -20.56
N SER A 7 7.85 16.90 -19.23
CA SER A 7 6.73 16.46 -18.39
C SER A 7 5.61 17.50 -18.40
N ALA A 8 4.35 17.04 -18.35
CA ALA A 8 3.21 17.94 -18.27
C ALA A 8 3.27 18.89 -17.04
N CYS A 9 4.00 18.49 -16.00
CA CYS A 9 4.17 19.28 -14.78
C CYS A 9 5.19 20.42 -14.92
N ALA A 10 6.15 20.33 -15.85
CA ALA A 10 7.25 21.31 -15.93
C ALA A 10 6.79 22.72 -16.31
N GLY A 11 5.73 22.83 -17.11
CA GLY A 11 5.09 24.09 -17.47
C GLY A 11 3.78 24.37 -16.72
N TRP A 12 3.47 23.61 -15.66
CA TRP A 12 2.20 23.76 -14.97
C TRP A 12 2.09 25.18 -14.38
N PRO A 13 1.01 25.94 -14.69
CA PRO A 13 0.97 27.38 -14.44
C PRO A 13 0.83 27.76 -12.96
N THR A 14 0.64 26.76 -12.08
CA THR A 14 0.49 26.96 -10.64
C THR A 14 1.56 26.16 -9.90
N GLY A 15 2.00 26.67 -8.75
CA GLY A 15 2.92 25.94 -7.89
C GLY A 15 2.29 24.65 -7.33
N SER A 16 3.15 23.71 -6.93
CA SER A 16 2.71 22.51 -6.23
C SER A 16 1.99 22.86 -4.93
N ARG A 17 0.86 22.20 -4.69
CA ARG A 17 0.15 22.20 -3.39
C ARG A 17 0.40 20.91 -2.60
N ALA A 18 1.37 20.11 -3.02
CA ALA A 18 1.66 18.83 -2.38
C ALA A 18 2.17 19.07 -0.95
N ASP A 19 1.51 18.43 0.01
CA ASP A 19 2.09 18.19 1.32
C ASP A 19 3.04 17.00 1.21
N LEU A 20 4.32 17.25 1.45
CA LEU A 20 5.37 16.23 1.39
C LEU A 20 5.70 15.64 2.77
N GLY A 21 4.87 15.95 3.77
CA GLY A 21 5.04 15.50 5.14
C GLY A 21 5.45 16.64 6.09
N PRO A 22 5.69 16.30 7.36
CA PRO A 22 6.31 15.05 7.84
C PRO A 22 5.39 13.83 8.07
N PHE A 23 4.12 13.84 7.65
CA PHE A 23 3.15 12.73 7.79
C PHE A 23 3.16 12.07 9.19
N ASN A 24 3.32 12.89 10.24
CA ASN A 24 3.53 12.47 11.62
C ASN A 24 2.24 12.49 12.45
N THR A 25 1.09 12.70 11.82
CA THR A 25 -0.22 12.66 12.46
C THR A 25 -0.54 11.24 12.91
N ARG A 26 -0.92 11.10 14.18
CA ARG A 26 -1.32 9.81 14.74
C ARG A 26 -2.81 9.58 14.47
N PRO A 27 -3.17 8.54 13.71
CA PRO A 27 -4.58 8.22 13.51
C PRO A 27 -5.20 7.70 14.82
N ALA A 28 -6.50 7.95 15.00
CA ALA A 28 -7.23 7.50 16.19
C ALA A 28 -7.37 5.97 16.28
N ARG A 29 -7.17 5.26 15.16
CA ARG A 29 -7.21 3.81 15.06
C ARG A 29 -6.01 3.34 14.23
N PRO A 30 -5.50 2.12 14.49
CA PRO A 30 -4.44 1.53 13.67
C PRO A 30 -4.82 1.40 12.19
N LEU A 31 -3.83 1.42 11.31
CA LEU A 31 -4.00 1.24 9.87
C LEU A 31 -3.65 -0.19 9.44
N LEU A 32 -4.42 -0.73 8.50
CA LEU A 32 -4.04 -1.91 7.72
C LEU A 32 -3.54 -1.44 6.35
N VAL A 33 -2.29 -1.75 6.03
CA VAL A 33 -1.70 -1.54 4.71
C VAL A 33 -1.63 -2.91 4.02
N ILE A 34 -2.01 -2.97 2.74
CA ILE A 34 -1.94 -4.19 1.93
C ILE A 34 -1.03 -3.90 0.75
N GLY A 35 0.02 -4.69 0.56
CA GLY A 35 0.98 -4.51 -0.53
C GLY A 35 1.38 -5.84 -1.16
N ASN A 36 1.48 -5.86 -2.49
CA ASN A 36 1.92 -7.04 -3.22
C ASN A 36 3.46 -7.11 -3.30
N THR A 37 4.01 -8.32 -3.32
CA THR A 37 5.45 -8.56 -3.50
C THR A 37 5.98 -8.04 -4.84
N HIS A 38 5.16 -8.12 -5.90
CA HIS A 38 5.54 -7.73 -7.27
C HIS A 38 4.56 -6.70 -7.88
N ASP A 39 4.28 -5.61 -7.14
CA ASP A 39 3.50 -4.47 -7.64
C ASP A 39 4.38 -3.50 -8.45
N PRO A 40 4.13 -3.31 -9.77
CA PRO A 40 4.93 -2.41 -10.60
C PRO A 40 4.54 -0.93 -10.45
N ALA A 41 3.34 -0.63 -9.93
CA ALA A 41 2.83 0.74 -9.81
C ALA A 41 3.07 1.31 -8.40
N THR A 42 2.87 0.49 -7.36
CA THR A 42 3.09 0.85 -5.96
C THR A 42 3.93 -0.22 -5.25
N PRO A 43 5.27 -0.22 -5.42
CA PRO A 43 6.14 -1.26 -4.91
C PRO A 43 6.01 -1.51 -3.40
N LEU A 44 6.28 -2.74 -2.96
CA LEU A 44 6.19 -3.15 -1.55
C LEU A 44 7.02 -2.26 -0.60
N SER A 45 8.13 -1.69 -1.08
CA SER A 45 8.92 -0.72 -0.31
C SER A 45 8.11 0.52 0.09
N GLY A 46 7.25 1.03 -0.80
CA GLY A 46 6.33 2.13 -0.51
C GLY A 46 5.28 1.73 0.53
N ALA A 47 4.74 0.52 0.44
CA ALA A 47 3.80 0.00 1.45
C ALA A 47 4.46 -0.17 2.83
N ARG A 48 5.72 -0.63 2.89
CA ARG A 48 6.52 -0.69 4.12
C ARG A 48 6.77 0.71 4.70
N ALA A 49 7.13 1.67 3.86
CA ALA A 49 7.33 3.07 4.26
C ALA A 49 6.03 3.67 4.83
N LEU A 50 4.89 3.45 4.16
CA LEU A 50 3.59 3.92 4.66
C LEU A 50 3.24 3.29 6.02
N ALA A 51 3.45 1.98 6.17
CA ALA A 51 3.19 1.30 7.44
C ALA A 51 4.11 1.83 8.57
N SER A 52 5.34 2.24 8.27
CA SER A 52 6.25 2.80 9.30
C SER A 52 5.92 4.24 9.71
N LEU A 53 5.16 4.98 8.90
CA LEU A 53 4.72 6.35 9.25
C LEU A 53 3.68 6.35 10.38
N SER A 54 2.92 5.27 10.56
CA SER A 54 1.84 5.18 11.56
C SER A 54 2.15 4.13 12.62
N PRO A 55 2.49 4.53 13.86
CA PRO A 55 2.65 3.60 14.98
C PRO A 55 1.43 2.69 15.13
N GLY A 56 1.68 1.39 15.29
CA GLY A 56 0.63 0.38 15.44
C GLY A 56 -0.01 -0.10 14.13
N ALA A 57 0.36 0.45 12.97
CA ALA A 57 -0.10 -0.09 11.69
C ALA A 57 0.39 -1.54 11.47
N ARG A 58 -0.33 -2.29 10.64
CA ARG A 58 0.10 -3.60 10.15
C ARG A 58 0.15 -3.61 8.63
N LEU A 59 1.21 -4.21 8.11
CA LEU A 59 1.35 -4.54 6.70
C LEU A 59 0.97 -6.00 6.49
N LEU A 60 -0.04 -6.24 5.66
CA LEU A 60 -0.32 -7.54 5.06
C LEU A 60 0.45 -7.62 3.73
N THR A 61 1.43 -8.52 3.66
CA THR A 61 2.18 -8.77 2.42
C THR A 61 1.46 -9.83 1.60
N VAL A 62 1.16 -9.54 0.34
CA VAL A 62 0.51 -10.49 -0.56
C VAL A 62 1.53 -10.96 -1.59
N ASP A 63 1.80 -12.26 -1.63
CA ASP A 63 2.60 -12.86 -2.68
C ASP A 63 1.79 -12.91 -3.98
N ALA A 64 1.98 -11.87 -4.80
CA ALA A 64 1.17 -11.59 -5.97
C ALA A 64 1.91 -10.68 -6.96
N PHE A 65 1.56 -10.84 -8.23
CA PHE A 65 1.98 -9.97 -9.31
C PHE A 65 0.88 -8.98 -9.70
N GLY A 66 1.30 -7.76 -10.03
CA GLY A 66 0.44 -6.68 -10.49
C GLY A 66 -0.05 -5.77 -9.37
N HIS A 67 -0.85 -4.79 -9.78
CA HIS A 67 -1.30 -3.71 -8.89
C HIS A 67 -2.55 -4.11 -8.08
N VAL A 68 -2.64 -3.59 -6.86
CA VAL A 68 -3.69 -3.84 -5.85
C VAL A 68 -3.65 -5.26 -5.26
N GLY A 69 -3.56 -5.34 -3.92
CA GLY A 69 -3.55 -6.61 -3.19
C GLY A 69 -4.91 -7.07 -2.68
N LEU A 70 -5.86 -6.16 -2.46
CA LEU A 70 -7.21 -6.51 -2.04
C LEU A 70 -7.89 -7.40 -3.10
N GLY A 71 -8.54 -8.48 -2.66
CA GLY A 71 -9.22 -9.41 -3.56
C GLY A 71 -8.31 -10.41 -4.29
N ARG A 72 -6.99 -10.38 -4.05
CA ARG A 72 -6.04 -11.33 -4.66
C ARG A 72 -6.18 -12.76 -4.12
N SER A 73 -6.73 -12.93 -2.92
CA SER A 73 -7.16 -14.23 -2.42
C SER A 73 -8.30 -14.13 -1.42
N GLY A 74 -9.00 -15.25 -1.19
CA GLY A 74 -9.96 -15.36 -0.10
C GLY A 74 -9.34 -15.05 1.28
N GLY A 75 -8.05 -15.34 1.48
CA GLY A 75 -7.31 -15.00 2.69
C GLY A 75 -7.20 -13.49 2.90
N VAL A 76 -6.79 -12.76 1.86
CA VAL A 76 -6.73 -11.28 1.91
C VAL A 76 -8.10 -10.68 2.19
N GLN A 77 -9.15 -11.17 1.53
CA GLN A 77 -10.51 -10.68 1.76
C GLN A 77 -10.98 -10.89 3.19
N ARG A 78 -10.71 -12.06 3.80
CA ARG A 78 -11.07 -12.32 5.20
C ARG A 78 -10.34 -11.39 6.16
N ILE A 79 -9.05 -11.15 5.95
CA ILE A 79 -8.28 -10.22 6.80
C ILE A 79 -8.80 -8.80 6.65
N ALA A 80 -9.03 -8.34 5.42
CA ALA A 80 -9.57 -7.01 5.16
C ALA A 80 -10.97 -6.84 5.78
N ALA A 81 -11.86 -7.83 5.63
CA ALA A 81 -13.19 -7.81 6.23
C ALA A 81 -13.12 -7.74 7.76
N ARG A 82 -12.28 -8.58 8.40
CA ARG A 82 -12.11 -8.57 9.86
C ARG A 82 -11.55 -7.23 10.38
N PHE A 83 -10.66 -6.59 9.62
CA PHE A 83 -10.17 -5.26 9.97
C PHE A 83 -11.27 -4.19 9.81
N LEU A 84 -12.00 -4.21 8.70
CA LEU A 84 -13.03 -3.19 8.42
C LEU A 84 -14.26 -3.31 9.32
N ILE A 85 -14.66 -4.54 9.67
CA ILE A 85 -15.85 -4.82 10.46
C ILE A 85 -15.52 -4.80 11.96
N ASP A 86 -14.49 -5.56 12.37
CA ASP A 86 -14.19 -5.80 13.79
C ASP A 86 -13.05 -4.91 14.31
N GLY A 87 -12.34 -4.19 13.43
CA GLY A 87 -11.15 -3.44 13.80
C GLY A 87 -9.93 -4.32 14.10
N VAL A 88 -9.99 -5.62 13.79
CA VAL A 88 -8.93 -6.56 14.17
C VAL A 88 -7.85 -6.63 13.10
N LEU A 89 -6.62 -6.32 13.51
CA LEU A 89 -5.45 -6.41 12.67
C LEU A 89 -4.90 -7.84 12.56
N PRO A 90 -4.22 -8.19 11.45
CA PRO A 90 -3.49 -9.44 11.36
C PRO A 90 -2.25 -9.45 12.27
N ALA A 91 -1.68 -10.64 12.47
CA ALA A 91 -0.40 -10.80 13.15
C ALA A 91 0.71 -10.01 12.43
N GLU A 92 1.74 -9.63 13.17
CA GLU A 92 2.92 -8.99 12.59
C GLU A 92 3.63 -9.92 11.61
N GLY A 93 4.00 -9.41 10.44
CA GLY A 93 4.58 -10.22 9.36
C GLY A 93 3.59 -11.13 8.63
N ALA A 94 2.27 -10.97 8.85
CA ALA A 94 1.27 -11.76 8.15
C ALA A 94 1.40 -11.63 6.63
N SER A 95 1.25 -12.77 5.96
CA SER A 95 1.28 -12.87 4.51
C SER A 95 0.16 -13.76 3.98
N CYS A 96 -0.17 -13.57 2.70
CA CYS A 96 -1.08 -14.41 1.93
C CYS A 96 -0.50 -14.63 0.54
N SER A 97 -0.76 -15.77 -0.09
CA SER A 97 -0.54 -15.93 -1.53
C SER A 97 -1.82 -15.58 -2.30
N ALA A 98 -1.67 -15.06 -3.51
CA ALA A 98 -2.80 -14.88 -4.41
C ALA A 98 -3.36 -16.23 -4.89
N ASP A 99 -4.68 -16.28 -5.13
CA ASP A 99 -5.37 -17.48 -5.63
C ASP A 99 -4.98 -17.82 -7.08
N LYS A 100 -4.49 -16.83 -7.83
CA LYS A 100 -3.98 -16.99 -9.20
C LYS A 100 -2.60 -16.36 -9.32
N GLN A 101 -1.64 -17.15 -9.77
CA GLN A 101 -0.30 -16.68 -10.11
C GLN A 101 -0.19 -16.44 -11.62
N PRO A 102 0.70 -15.55 -12.09
CA PRO A 102 0.81 -15.26 -13.52
C PRO A 102 1.31 -16.44 -14.36
N PHE A 103 1.98 -17.42 -13.73
CA PHE A 103 2.59 -18.57 -14.41
C PHE A 103 2.19 -19.92 -13.78
N GLY A 104 1.03 -19.98 -13.12
CA GLY A 104 0.50 -21.19 -12.46
C GLY A 104 -1.01 -21.25 -12.51
#